data_AF-A0A379JJS9-F1
#
_entry.id   AF-A0A379JJS9-F1
#
_cell.length_a   1.000
_cell.length_b   1.000
_cell.length_c   1.000
_cell.angle_alpha   90.00
_cell.angle_beta   90.00
_cell.angle_gamma   90.00
#
_symmetry.space_group_name_H-M   'P 1'
#
loop_
_entity.id
_entity.type
_entity.pdbx_description
1 polymer ?
#
loop_
_entity_poly.entity_id
_entity_poly.type
_entity_poly.pdbx_seq_one_letter_code
_entity_poly.pdbx_strand_id
1 'polypeptide(L)'
;MTIYVADWQMTSDLTGEVAHRLADRWELAWRLSWLPERLVSRAQAVAGMELAEIFSGDHYRRDVIVAARAIVSADELGIAVEEAMYVLMRRRGA
;
A
#
# COMPACT_ATOMS: atom_id res chain seq x y z
N MET A 1 -7.05 8.86 6.48
CA MET A 1 -6.74 7.79 5.52
C MET A 1 -7.98 7.52 4.72
N THR A 2 -7.96 7.87 3.43
CA THR A 2 -9.10 7.70 2.53
C THR A 2 -8.57 7.18 1.21
N ILE A 3 -8.59 5.85 1.07
CA ILE A 3 -8.27 5.19 -0.19
C ILE A 3 -9.52 5.18 -1.06
N TYR A 4 -9.40 5.76 -2.25
CA TYR A 4 -10.44 5.72 -3.27
C TYR A 4 -10.26 4.45 -4.08
N VAL A 5 -11.26 3.57 -4.05
CA VAL A 5 -11.22 2.27 -4.76
C VAL A 5 -12.23 2.29 -5.91
N ALA A 6 -11.71 2.28 -7.14
CA ALA A 6 -12.47 2.04 -8.36
C ALA A 6 -12.25 0.61 -8.86
N ASP A 7 -12.96 0.20 -9.92
CA ASP A 7 -12.87 -1.16 -10.47
C ASP A 7 -11.49 -1.51 -11.04
N TRP A 8 -10.75 -0.50 -11.52
CA TRP A 8 -9.47 -0.67 -12.22
C TRP A 8 -8.30 0.04 -11.55
N GLN A 9 -8.55 0.87 -10.52
CA GLN A 9 -7.52 1.65 -9.85
C GLN A 9 -7.85 1.91 -8.37
N MET A 10 -6.82 1.99 -7.54
CA MET A 10 -6.88 2.54 -6.19
C MET A 10 -5.93 3.73 -6.08
N THR A 11 -6.39 4.81 -5.48
CA THR A 11 -5.62 6.06 -5.29
C THR A 11 -5.81 6.61 -3.88
N SER A 12 -4.98 7.59 -3.54
CA SER A 12 -5.06 8.35 -2.29
C SER A 12 -4.79 9.82 -2.58
N ASP A 13 -5.32 10.70 -1.74
CA ASP A 13 -4.96 12.12 -1.69
C ASP A 13 -3.69 12.39 -0.87
N LEU A 14 -3.20 11.40 -0.11
CA LEU A 14 -2.05 11.52 0.78
C LEU A 14 -0.74 10.97 0.20
N THR A 15 -0.80 10.21 -0.89
CA THR A 15 0.38 9.60 -1.51
C THR A 15 0.24 9.59 -3.04
N GLY A 16 1.37 9.69 -3.73
CA GLY A 16 1.44 9.53 -5.19
C GLY A 16 1.44 8.06 -5.64
N GLU A 17 1.46 7.12 -4.70
CA GLU A 17 1.38 5.69 -5.01
C GLU A 17 -0.05 5.29 -5.38
N VAL A 18 -0.15 4.26 -6.22
CA VAL A 18 -1.40 3.78 -6.81
C VAL A 18 -1.39 2.26 -6.92
N ALA A 19 -2.58 1.65 -7.01
CA ALA A 19 -2.73 0.26 -7.42
C ALA A 19 -3.53 0.19 -8.72
N HIS A 20 -3.08 -0.57 -9.70
CA HIS A 20 -3.81 -0.81 -10.94
C HIS A 20 -4.23 -2.26 -11.07
N ARG A 21 -5.43 -2.49 -11.58
CA ARG A 21 -5.88 -3.82 -12.00
C ARG A 21 -5.43 -4.10 -13.43
N LEU A 22 -4.78 -5.23 -13.65
CA LEU A 22 -4.22 -5.61 -14.96
C LEU A 22 -5.14 -6.51 -15.78
N ALA A 23 -5.97 -7.30 -15.09
CA ALA A 23 -6.89 -8.24 -15.73
C ALA A 23 -8.19 -8.33 -14.94
N ASP A 24 -9.31 -8.29 -15.65
CA ASP A 24 -10.61 -8.48 -15.03
C ASP A 24 -10.85 -9.93 -14.64
N ARG A 25 -11.55 -10.14 -13.52
CA ARG A 25 -11.98 -11.44 -12.97
C ARG A 25 -10.87 -12.37 -12.47
N TRP A 26 -9.61 -11.93 -12.47
CA TRP A 26 -8.51 -12.67 -11.86
C TRP A 26 -8.35 -12.26 -10.38
N GLU A 27 -8.10 -13.24 -9.51
CA GLU A 27 -7.95 -13.01 -8.07
C GLU A 27 -6.69 -12.21 -7.76
N LEU A 28 -5.54 -12.60 -8.35
CA LEU A 28 -4.27 -11.87 -8.30
C LEU A 28 -4.11 -10.98 -9.53
N ALA A 29 -4.88 -9.89 -9.56
CA ALA A 29 -4.93 -8.99 -10.71
C ALA A 29 -4.41 -7.58 -10.42
N TRP A 30 -4.06 -7.27 -9.18
CA TRP A 30 -3.67 -5.92 -8.78
C TRP A 30 -2.15 -5.79 -8.71
N ARG A 31 -1.64 -4.64 -9.11
CA ARG A 31 -0.23 -4.27 -9.01
C ARG A 31 -0.11 -2.93 -8.32
N LEU A 32 0.71 -2.87 -7.28
CA LEU A 32 1.07 -1.63 -6.58
C LEU A 32 2.21 -0.94 -7.32
N SER A 33 2.16 0.38 -7.45
CA SER A 33 3.23 1.17 -8.09
C SER A 33 4.57 1.07 -7.36
N TRP A 34 4.55 0.87 -6.04
CA TRP A 34 5.74 0.71 -5.19
C TRP A 34 6.20 -0.73 -5.00
N LEU A 35 5.40 -1.72 -5.41
CA LEU A 35 5.74 -3.14 -5.42
C LEU A 35 5.36 -3.78 -6.77
N PRO A 36 5.94 -3.31 -7.90
CA PRO A 36 5.48 -3.68 -9.24
C PRO A 36 5.74 -5.15 -9.65
N GLU A 37 6.69 -5.81 -8.99
CA GLU A 37 7.14 -7.17 -9.26
C GLU A 37 6.14 -8.24 -8.78
N ARG A 38 5.16 -7.84 -7.95
CA ARG A 38 4.20 -8.76 -7.35
C ARG A 38 2.78 -8.43 -7.79
N LEU A 39 2.07 -9.45 -8.26
CA LEU A 39 0.62 -9.41 -8.40
C LEU A 39 -0.03 -9.82 -7.08
N VAL A 40 -1.03 -9.05 -6.67
CA VAL A 40 -1.67 -9.17 -5.37
C VAL A 40 -3.18 -9.27 -5.52
N SER A 41 -3.83 -9.80 -4.47
CA SER A 41 -5.28 -9.80 -4.39
C SER A 41 -5.81 -8.39 -4.22
N ARG A 42 -7.13 -8.20 -4.40
CA ARG A 42 -7.76 -6.89 -4.12
C ARG A 42 -7.56 -6.48 -2.65
N ALA A 43 -7.63 -7.42 -1.71
CA ALA A 43 -7.43 -7.14 -0.29
C ALA A 43 -5.99 -6.70 0.00
N GLN A 44 -5.03 -7.40 -0.58
CA GLN A 44 -3.61 -7.05 -0.50
C GLN A 44 -3.28 -5.72 -1.16
N ALA A 45 -3.94 -5.38 -2.28
CA ALA A 45 -3.80 -4.07 -2.90
C ALA A 45 -4.29 -2.95 -1.98
N VAL A 46 -5.43 -3.15 -1.30
CA VAL A 46 -5.90 -2.20 -0.27
C VAL A 46 -4.88 -2.08 0.85
N ALA A 47 -4.38 -3.19 1.38
CA ALA A 47 -3.36 -3.18 2.43
C ALA A 47 -2.07 -2.44 1.99
N GLY A 48 -1.64 -2.63 0.75
CA GLY A 48 -0.48 -1.91 0.20
C GLY A 48 -0.70 -0.42 -0.01
N MET A 49 -1.92 -0.01 -0.34
CA MET A 49 -2.31 1.40 -0.38
C MET A 49 -2.38 2.01 1.03
N GLU A 50 -2.82 1.24 2.02
CA GLU A 50 -2.79 1.68 3.43
C GLU A 50 -1.36 1.93 3.91
N LEU A 51 -0.43 1.03 3.62
CA LEU A 51 0.99 1.24 3.91
C LEU A 51 1.53 2.51 3.24
N ALA A 52 1.17 2.73 1.97
CA ALA A 52 1.61 3.91 1.23
C ALA A 52 1.08 5.22 1.84
N GLU A 53 -0.16 5.26 2.35
CA GLU A 53 -0.68 6.41 3.10
C GLU A 53 -0.01 6.57 4.48
N ILE A 54 0.17 5.48 5.21
CA ILE A 54 0.78 5.50 6.54
C ILE A 54 2.19 6.09 6.49
N PHE A 55 2.98 5.67 5.49
CA PHE A 55 4.37 6.10 5.33
C PHE A 55 4.57 7.36 4.49
N SER A 56 3.50 7.93 3.91
CA SER A 56 3.61 9.24 3.25
C SER A 56 3.80 10.38 4.26
N GLY A 57 3.16 10.27 5.43
CA GLY A 57 3.26 11.22 6.55
C GLY A 57 4.19 10.79 7.69
N ASP A 58 4.30 11.63 8.72
CA ASP A 58 5.09 11.34 9.94
C ASP A 58 4.26 10.72 11.08
N HIS A 59 2.96 10.48 10.87
CA HIS A 59 2.00 10.04 11.90
C HIS A 59 2.37 8.67 12.49
N TYR A 60 2.86 7.74 11.66
CA TYR A 60 3.27 6.39 12.06
C TYR A 60 4.24 6.37 13.25
N ARG A 61 5.14 7.36 13.37
CA ARG A 61 6.14 7.39 14.44
C ARG A 61 5.58 7.85 15.79
N ARG A 62 4.42 8.50 15.81
CA ARG A 62 3.85 9.17 16.98
C ARG A 62 2.56 8.52 17.47
N ASP A 63 1.95 7.66 16.66
CA ASP A 63 0.66 7.04 16.92
C ASP A 63 0.78 5.51 16.89
N VAL A 64 0.60 4.87 18.05
CA VAL A 64 0.68 3.43 18.22
C VAL A 64 -0.39 2.66 17.43
N ILE A 65 -1.56 3.26 17.22
CA ILE A 65 -2.65 2.63 16.46
C ILE A 65 -2.27 2.60 14.98
N VAL A 66 -1.71 3.70 14.47
CA VAL A 66 -1.20 3.76 13.11
C VAL A 66 -0.04 2.77 12.92
N ALA A 67 0.84 2.63 13.92
CA ALA A 67 1.92 1.66 13.87
C ALA A 67 1.44 0.20 13.83
N ALA A 68 0.47 -0.16 14.67
CA ALA A 68 -0.14 -1.48 14.67
C ALA A 68 -0.83 -1.79 13.33
N ARG A 69 -1.52 -0.80 12.75
CA ARG A 69 -2.16 -0.96 11.43
C ARG A 69 -1.13 -1.25 10.34
N ALA A 70 0.01 -0.57 10.35
CA ALA A 70 1.08 -0.84 9.39
C ALA A 70 1.59 -2.29 9.46
N ILE A 71 1.74 -2.83 10.67
CA ILE A 71 2.17 -4.22 10.86
C ILE A 71 1.14 -5.18 10.26
N VAL A 72 -0.15 -4.98 10.54
CA VAL A 72 -1.24 -5.81 10.00
C VAL A 72 -1.31 -5.72 8.47
N SER A 73 -1.20 -4.52 7.90
CA SER A 73 -1.24 -4.34 6.44
C SER A 73 -0.02 -4.97 5.75
N ALA A 74 1.15 -4.98 6.40
CA ALA A 74 2.34 -5.65 5.88
C ALA A 74 2.23 -7.18 5.96
N ASP A 75 1.63 -7.71 7.04
CA ASP A 75 1.35 -9.14 7.19
C ASP A 75 0.37 -9.67 6.14
N GLU A 76 -0.67 -8.90 5.80
CA GLU A 76 -1.60 -9.21 4.69
C GLU A 76 -0.85 -9.35 3.34
N LEU A 77 0.18 -8.52 3.14
CA LEU A 77 1.07 -8.61 2.00
C LEU A 77 2.14 -9.71 2.15
N GLY A 78 2.30 -10.32 3.32
CA GLY A 78 3.35 -11.31 3.60
C GLY A 78 4.75 -10.73 3.44
N ILE A 79 4.95 -9.47 3.83
CA ILE A 79 6.25 -8.78 3.82
C ILE A 79 6.54 -8.19 5.21
N ALA A 80 7.80 -7.91 5.50
CA ALA A 80 8.17 -7.19 6.72
C ALA A 80 7.72 -5.73 6.62
N VAL A 81 7.22 -5.16 7.72
CA VAL A 81 6.80 -3.74 7.74
C VAL A 81 7.98 -2.80 7.48
N GLU A 82 9.18 -3.19 7.89
CA GLU A 82 10.43 -2.45 7.67
C GLU A 82 10.83 -2.42 6.18
N GLU A 83 10.55 -3.51 5.45
CA GLU A 83 10.80 -3.59 4.01
C GLU A 83 9.87 -2.62 3.25
N ALA A 84 8.57 -2.66 3.58
CA ALA A 84 7.59 -1.72 3.02
C ALA A 84 7.96 -0.27 3.33
N MET A 85 8.32 0.01 4.59
CA MET A 85 8.77 1.34 5.03
C MET A 85 9.98 1.81 4.22
N TYR A 86 11.00 0.95 4.05
CA TYR A 86 12.22 1.30 3.33
C TYR A 86 11.94 1.68 1.88
N VAL A 87 11.15 0.87 1.17
CA VAL A 87 10.80 1.11 -0.24
C VAL A 87 10.01 2.40 -0.39
N LEU A 88 8.97 2.58 0.42
CA LEU A 88 8.08 3.76 0.35
C LEU A 88 8.81 5.05 0.75
N MET A 89 9.64 5.03 1.79
CA MET A 89 10.41 6.21 2.19
C MET A 89 11.46 6.59 1.14
N ARG A 90 12.09 5.61 0.50
CA ARG A 90 13.03 5.87 -0.61
C ARG A 90 12.33 6.58 -1.78
N ARG A 91 11.13 6.15 -2.13
CA ARG A 91 10.36 6.74 -3.24
C ARG A 91 9.86 8.15 -2.95
N ARG A 92 9.59 8.49 -1.69
CA ARG A 92 9.22 9.85 -1.28
C ARG A 92 10.37 10.86 -1.45
N GLY A 93 11.62 10.40 -1.36
CA GLY A 93 12.81 11.24 -1.48
C GLY A 93 13.40 11.34 -2.90
N ALA A 94 12.84 10.61 -3.86
CA ALA A 94 13.26 10.57 -5.27
C ALA A 94 12.42 11.54 -6.11
#